data_AF-M2XBG5-F1
#
_entry.id   AF-M2XBG5-F1
#
_cell.length_a   1.000
_cell.length_b   1.000
_cell.length_c   1.000
_cell.angle_alpha   90.00
_cell.angle_beta   90.00
_cell.angle_gamma   90.00
#
_symmetry.space_group_name_H-M   'P 1'
#
loop_
_entity.id
_entity.type
_entity.pdbx_description
1 polymer ?
#
loop_
_entity_poly.entity_id
_entity_poly.type
_entity_poly.pdbx_seq_one_letter_code
_entity_poly.pdbx_strand_id
1 'polypeptide(L)'
;MFGTSKESRKALNLQSNPKVSLVAVDGQGHEIQAHAEAQVLTGPEAGQTGQALAQAHPGGDPDPQTAILVGLSVVWARWVDATQVPPHAEEASF
;
A
#
# COMPACT_ATOMS: atom_id res chain seq x y z
N MET A 1 1.35 -0.69 6.20
CA MET A 1 2.81 -0.57 6.41
C MET A 1 3.53 -1.40 5.36
N PHE A 2 4.75 -1.04 4.97
CA PHE A 2 5.57 -1.87 4.08
C PHE A 2 7.07 -1.58 4.29
N GLY A 3 7.91 -2.53 3.89
CA GLY A 3 9.37 -2.32 3.78
C GLY A 3 9.77 -2.00 2.34
N THR A 4 10.80 -1.17 2.17
CA THR A 4 11.44 -0.96 0.87
C THR A 4 12.91 -0.59 1.05
N SER A 5 13.73 -0.70 0.00
CA SER A 5 15.12 -0.21 0.04
C SER A 5 15.15 1.32 -0.02
N LYS A 6 16.02 1.94 0.79
CA LYS A 6 16.33 3.37 0.78
C LYS A 6 16.84 3.87 -0.57
N GLU A 7 17.41 2.96 -1.37
CA GLU A 7 17.94 3.25 -2.71
C GLU A 7 16.88 3.13 -3.82
N SER A 8 15.69 2.63 -3.47
CA SER A 8 14.61 2.49 -4.44
C SER A 8 14.06 3.84 -4.88
N ARG A 9 13.61 3.92 -6.14
CA ARG A 9 12.82 5.08 -6.63
C ARG A 9 11.58 5.33 -5.78
N LYS A 10 11.00 4.27 -5.19
CA LYS A 10 9.87 4.37 -4.27
C LYS A 10 10.25 5.21 -3.04
N ALA A 11 11.37 4.90 -2.39
CA ALA A 11 11.86 5.66 -1.24
C ALA A 11 12.11 7.14 -1.58
N LEU A 12 12.75 7.41 -2.72
CA LEU A 12 13.00 8.78 -3.19
C LEU A 12 11.71 9.57 -3.43
N ASN A 13 10.71 8.94 -4.06
CA ASN A 13 9.42 9.58 -4.31
C ASN A 13 8.68 9.91 -3.01
N LEU A 14 8.72 9.01 -2.02
CA LEU A 14 8.09 9.22 -0.72
C LEU A 14 8.69 10.38 0.06
N GLN A 15 10.01 10.58 -0.05
CA GLN A 15 10.68 11.73 0.58
C GLN A 15 10.29 13.06 -0.08
N SER A 16 9.98 13.04 -1.38
CA SER A 16 9.58 14.24 -2.13
C SER A 16 8.10 14.58 -1.95
N ASN A 17 7.24 13.56 -1.86
CA ASN A 17 5.82 13.71 -1.60
C ASN A 17 5.30 12.48 -0.84
N PRO A 18 4.83 12.64 0.41
CA PRO A 18 4.37 11.54 1.24
C PRO A 18 2.98 11.03 0.85
N LYS A 19 2.24 11.74 -0.02
CA LYS A 19 0.88 11.34 -0.40
C LYS A 19 0.94 10.15 -1.34
N VAL A 20 0.26 9.07 -0.97
CA VAL A 20 0.21 7.83 -1.72
C VAL A 20 -1.22 7.37 -1.95
N SER A 21 -1.41 6.66 -3.06
CA SER A 21 -2.58 5.84 -3.28
C SER A 21 -2.14 4.39 -3.32
N LEU A 22 -2.89 3.53 -2.63
CA LEU A 22 -2.66 2.09 -2.59
C LEU A 22 -3.89 1.38 -3.13
N VAL A 23 -3.65 0.30 -3.87
CA VAL A 23 -4.69 -0.63 -4.29
C VAL A 23 -4.26 -2.01 -3.82
N ALA A 24 -5.06 -2.65 -2.99
CA ALA A 24 -4.91 -4.04 -2.59
C ALA A 24 -5.97 -4.87 -3.29
N VAL A 25 -5.56 -5.92 -3.98
CA VAL A 25 -6.44 -6.81 -4.77
C VAL A 25 -6.33 -8.21 -4.17
N ASP A 26 -7.47 -8.87 -3.94
CA ASP A 26 -7.52 -10.21 -3.31
C ASP A 26 -7.37 -11.37 -4.31
N GLY A 27 -7.28 -11.07 -5.61
CA GLY A 27 -7.20 -12.04 -6.70
C GLY A 27 -8.55 -12.62 -7.15
N GLN A 28 -9.65 -12.26 -6.48
CA GLN A 28 -11.03 -12.64 -6.83
C GLN A 28 -11.81 -11.50 -7.49
N GLY A 29 -11.16 -10.36 -7.73
CA GLY A 29 -11.78 -9.18 -8.31
C GLY A 29 -12.31 -8.20 -7.27
N HIS A 30 -11.98 -8.36 -5.98
CA HIS A 30 -12.25 -7.34 -4.99
C HIS A 30 -11.01 -6.47 -4.75
N GLU A 31 -11.24 -5.17 -4.62
CA GLU A 31 -10.19 -4.19 -4.38
C GLU A 31 -10.49 -3.34 -3.15
N ILE A 32 -9.44 -3.02 -2.41
CA ILE A 32 -9.44 -1.88 -1.48
C ILE A 32 -8.54 -0.81 -2.08
N GLN A 33 -9.12 0.33 -2.39
CA GLN A 33 -8.38 1.51 -2.85
C GLN A 33 -8.32 2.52 -1.71
N ALA A 34 -7.13 2.96 -1.36
CA ALA A 34 -6.91 3.86 -0.23
C ALA A 34 -6.00 5.03 -0.61
N HIS A 35 -6.31 6.21 -0.08
CA HIS A 35 -5.38 7.33 -0.03
C HIS A 35 -4.81 7.44 1.37
N ALA A 36 -3.49 7.61 1.45
CA ALA A 36 -2.77 7.70 2.71
C ALA A 36 -1.62 8.69 2.62
N GLU A 37 -1.17 9.14 3.79
CA GLU A 37 0.12 9.79 3.95
C GLU A 37 1.13 8.78 4.48
N ALA A 38 2.28 8.71 3.80
CA ALA A 38 3.35 7.79 4.12
C ALA A 38 4.44 8.47 4.94
N GLN A 39 4.96 7.76 5.93
CA GLN A 39 6.06 8.23 6.75
C GLN A 39 7.10 7.13 6.95
N VAL A 40 8.38 7.51 6.89
CA VAL A 40 9.46 6.60 7.28
C VAL A 40 9.43 6.47 8.81
N LEU A 41 9.28 5.23 9.28
CA LEU A 41 9.24 4.92 10.70
C LEU A 41 10.65 4.88 11.27
N THR A 42 10.79 5.34 12.51
CA THR A 42 12.06 5.29 13.25
C THR A 42 11.80 4.84 14.69
N GLY A 43 12.86 4.45 15.40
CA GLY A 43 12.77 4.08 16.81
C GLY A 43 11.84 2.89 17.09
N PRO A 44 11.10 2.90 18.22
CA PRO A 44 10.28 1.76 18.64
C PRO A 44 9.21 1.33 17.62
N GLU A 45 8.57 2.29 16.93
CA GLU A 45 7.55 2.00 15.92
C GLU A 45 8.10 1.21 14.73
N ALA A 46 9.33 1.53 14.31
CA ALA A 46 10.03 0.76 13.28
C ALA A 46 10.30 -0.68 13.76
N GLY A 47 10.73 -0.86 15.02
CA GLY A 47 10.96 -2.18 15.59
C GLY A 47 9.71 -3.07 15.58
N GLN A 48 8.58 -2.53 16.08
CA GLN A 48 7.30 -3.24 16.10
C GLN A 48 6.79 -3.57 14.69
N THR A 49 6.89 -2.61 13.78
CA THR A 49 6.50 -2.79 12.38
C THR A 49 7.36 -3.84 11.68
N GLY A 50 8.67 -3.84 11.93
CA GLY A 50 9.59 -4.83 11.38
C GLY A 50 9.23 -6.24 11.82
N GLN A 51 8.90 -6.42 13.11
CA GLN A 51 8.43 -7.70 13.64
C GLN A 51 7.12 -8.16 12.99
N ALA A 52 6.13 -7.26 12.88
CA ALA A 52 4.85 -7.57 12.23
C ALA A 52 5.03 -7.97 10.76
N LEU A 53 5.90 -7.28 10.02
CA LEU A 53 6.21 -7.61 8.62
C LEU A 53 6.95 -8.94 8.50
N ALA A 54 7.91 -9.23 9.38
CA ALA A 54 8.63 -10.51 9.37
C ALA A 54 7.68 -11.70 9.65
N GLN A 55 6.68 -11.51 10.53
CA GLN A 55 5.64 -12.52 10.79
C GLN A 55 4.71 -12.72 9.59
N ALA A 56 4.34 -11.63 8.91
CA ALA A 56 3.44 -11.68 7.74
C ALA A 56 4.14 -12.20 6.47
N HIS A 57 5.46 -12.06 6.37
CA HIS A 57 6.25 -12.43 5.20
C HIS A 57 7.48 -13.27 5.59
N PRO A 58 7.30 -14.56 5.95
CA PRO A 58 8.42 -15.43 6.31
C PRO A 58 9.44 -15.54 5.16
N GLY A 59 10.72 -15.24 5.44
CA GLY A 59 11.80 -15.25 4.46
C GLY A 59 11.96 -13.95 3.64
N GLY A 60 11.12 -12.94 3.89
CA GLY A 60 11.24 -11.60 3.33
C GLY A 60 12.05 -10.65 4.21
N ASP A 61 13.09 -11.16 4.88
CA ASP A 61 13.87 -10.38 5.85
C ASP A 61 14.57 -9.21 5.14
N PRO A 62 14.19 -7.96 5.43
CA PRO A 62 14.75 -6.82 4.75
C PRO A 62 16.17 -6.57 5.28
N ASP A 63 17.13 -6.29 4.39
CA ASP A 63 18.51 -5.98 4.77
C ASP A 63 18.54 -4.76 5.71
N PRO A 64 18.99 -4.89 6.96
CA PRO A 64 18.94 -3.81 7.95
C PRO A 64 19.79 -2.60 7.56
N GLN A 65 20.74 -2.73 6.65
CA GLN A 65 21.56 -1.61 6.19
C GLN A 65 20.88 -0.76 5.12
N THR A 66 19.98 -1.35 4.34
CA THR A 66 19.37 -0.70 3.17
C THR A 66 17.88 -0.52 3.31
N ALA A 67 17.21 -1.28 4.18
CA ALA A 67 15.78 -1.22 4.35
C ALA A 67 15.30 -0.02 5.16
N ILE A 68 14.18 0.54 4.71
CA ILE A 68 13.36 1.48 5.47
C ILE A 68 11.96 0.89 5.64
N LEU A 69 11.37 1.18 6.80
CA LEU A 69 10.00 0.80 7.10
C LEU A 69 9.11 2.02 6.95
N VAL A 70 7.97 1.83 6.28
CA VAL A 70 7.03 2.90 5.95
C VAL A 70 5.69 2.62 6.60
N GLY A 71 5.27 3.56 7.44
CA GLY A 71 3.94 3.64 8.02
C GLY A 71 2.99 4.37 7.08
N LEU A 72 1.69 4.06 7.19
CA LEU A 72 0.63 4.67 6.38
C LEU A 72 -0.48 5.18 7.29
N SER A 73 -0.79 6.45 7.17
CA SER A 73 -1.95 7.08 7.80
C SER A 73 -3.05 7.20 6.75
N VAL A 74 -4.05 6.31 6.81
CA VAL A 74 -5.14 6.27 5.82
C VAL A 74 -6.07 7.48 6.03
N VAL A 75 -6.24 8.26 4.96
CA VAL A 75 -7.15 9.42 4.92
C VAL A 75 -8.55 8.99 4.50
N TRP A 76 -8.63 8.17 3.45
CA TRP A 76 -9.86 7.52 3.02
C TRP A 76 -9.55 6.18 2.39
N ALA A 77 -10.53 5.27 2.45
CA ALA A 77 -10.51 4.01 1.73
C ALA A 77 -11.89 3.73 1.14
N ARG A 78 -11.91 3.06 -0.02
CA ARG A 78 -13.12 2.51 -0.63
C ARG A 78 -12.92 1.04 -0.95
N TRP A 79 -13.98 0.28 -0.77
CA TRP A 79 -14.08 -1.08 -1.28
C TRP A 79 -14.73 -1.05 -2.67
N VAL A 80 -14.19 -1.85 -3.58
CA VAL A 80 -14.66 -1.96 -4.97
C VAL A 80 -14.84 -3.44 -5.29
N ASP A 81 -16.04 -3.80 -5.71
CA ASP A 81 -16.30 -5.06 -6.38
C ASP A 81 -16.07 -4.87 -7.88
N ALA A 82 -14.86 -5.21 -8.35
CA ALA A 82 -14.50 -5.10 -9.75
C ALA A 82 -15.05 -6.25 -10.61
N THR A 83 -15.76 -7.21 -10.00
CA THR A 83 -16.48 -8.26 -10.74
C THR A 83 -17.81 -7.75 -11.31
N GLN A 84 -18.32 -6.63 -10.80
CA GLN A 84 -19.56 -6.06 -11.32
C GLN A 84 -19.35 -5.45 -12.70
N VAL A 85 -20.05 -6.03 -13.68
CA VAL A 85 -20.18 -5.45 -15.01
C VAL A 85 -21.09 -4.22 -14.88
N PRO A 86 -20.66 -3.02 -15.30
CA PRO A 86 -21.54 -1.86 -15.31
C PRO A 86 -22.79 -2.17 -16.14
N PRO A 87 -23.98 -1.69 -15.76
CA PRO A 87 -25.14 -1.85 -16.62
C PRO A 87 -24.81 -1.24 -17.98
N HIS A 88 -24.88 -2.05 -19.03
CA HIS A 88 -24.81 -1.54 -20.38
C HIS A 88 -25.98 -0.57 -20.55
N ALA A 89 -25.68 0.67 -20.96
CA ALA A 89 -26.74 1.56 -21.43
C ALA A 89 -27.34 0.89 -22.67
N GLU A 90 -28.56 0.37 -22.55
CA GLU A 90 -29.33 -0.02 -23.73
C GLU A 90 -29.48 1.25 -24.58
N GLU A 91 -29.02 1.18 -25.83
CA GLU A 91 -29.19 2.26 -26.79
C GLU A 91 -30.70 2.43 -27.00
N ALA A 92 -31.27 3.51 -26.44
CA ALA A 92 -32.69 3.81 -26.58
C ALA A 92 -32.99 4.02 -28.06
N SER A 93 -33.64 3.03 -28.68
CA SER A 93 -34.17 3.16 -30.04
C SER A 93 -35.42 4.03 -29.95
N PHE A 94 -35.33 5.26 -30.47
CA PHE A 94 -36.47 6.16 -30.66
C PHE A 94 -37.13 5.92 -32.02
#